data_AF-A0A8T5DIX7-F1
#
_entry.id   AF-A0A8T5DIX7-F1
#
_cell.length_a   1.000
_cell.length_b   1.000
_cell.length_c   1.000
_cell.angle_alpha   90.00
_cell.angle_beta   90.00
_cell.angle_gamma   90.00
#
_symmetry.space_group_name_H-M   'P 1'
#
loop_
_entity.id
_entity.type
_entity.pdbx_description
1 polymer ?
#
loop_
_entity_poly.entity_id
_entity_poly.type
_entity_poly.pdbx_seq_one_letter_code
_entity_poly.pdbx_strand_id
1 'polypeptide(L)'
;MILELLFSIALFINGGHLLDNKFKVHHYSDEDYKEIFFLQSPDSISKKCIKHSVVEKISYKNLHRDGKNQRDYEISDPYPIQDKPQEDTFNSQRSY
;
A
#
# COMPACT_ATOMS: atom_id res chain seq x y z
N MET A 1 13.61 15.65 15.33
CA MET A 1 12.60 16.13 16.29
C MET A 1 11.30 16.57 15.64
N ILE A 2 11.30 17.51 14.67
CA ILE A 2 10.03 18.03 14.13
C ILE A 2 9.19 16.97 13.37
N LEU A 3 9.84 16.09 12.60
CA LEU A 3 9.16 15.01 11.87
C LEU A 3 8.51 13.97 12.78
N GLU A 4 9.20 13.60 13.87
CA GLU A 4 8.66 12.68 14.89
C GLU A 4 7.46 13.29 15.63
N LEU A 5 7.47 14.61 15.85
CA LEU A 5 6.33 15.33 16.43
C LEU A 5 5.14 15.40 15.46
N LEU A 6 5.38 15.66 14.18
CA LEU A 6 4.33 15.62 13.16
C LEU A 6 3.73 14.22 13.03
N PHE A 7 4.59 13.20 13.08
CA PHE A 7 4.16 11.80 13.08
C PHE A 7 3.33 11.47 14.33
N SER A 8 3.76 11.86 15.53
CA SER A 8 3.02 11.56 16.75
C SER A 8 1.64 12.23 16.78
N ILE A 9 1.53 13.47 16.27
CA ILE A 9 0.24 14.15 16.10
C ILE A 9 -0.64 13.41 15.08
N ALA A 10 -0.09 13.03 13.92
CA ALA A 10 -0.83 12.31 12.90
C ALA A 10 -1.33 10.93 13.40
N LEU A 11 -0.48 10.21 14.14
CA LEU A 11 -0.81 8.94 14.77
C LEU A 11 -1.87 9.11 15.85
N PHE A 12 -1.80 10.17 16.68
CA PHE A 12 -2.81 10.46 17.69
C PHE A 12 -4.20 10.74 17.07
N ILE A 13 -4.25 11.44 15.93
CA ILE A 13 -5.52 11.77 15.25
C ILE A 13 -6.10 10.57 14.51
N ASN A 14 -5.27 9.82 13.77
CA ASN A 14 -5.76 8.76 12.89
C ASN A 14 -5.70 7.36 13.51
N GLY A 15 -4.90 7.14 14.56
CA GLY A 15 -4.72 5.85 15.21
C GLY A 15 -4.24 4.75 14.27
N GLY A 16 -3.29 5.05 13.38
CA GLY A 16 -2.77 4.08 12.41
C GLY A 16 -3.73 3.74 11.26
N HIS A 17 -4.84 4.47 11.12
CA HIS A 17 -5.76 4.31 9.98
C HIS A 17 -5.26 5.08 8.75
N LEU A 18 -5.43 4.45 7.58
CA LEU A 18 -5.07 4.97 6.27
C LEU A 18 -6.26 4.81 5.32
N LEU A 19 -6.55 5.86 4.54
CA LEU A 19 -7.59 5.84 3.51
C LEU A 19 -6.95 5.73 2.13
N ASP A 20 -7.40 4.78 1.31
CA ASP A 20 -6.95 4.64 -0.07
C ASP A 20 -7.79 5.44 -1.07
N ASN A 21 -7.36 5.46 -2.32
CA ASN A 21 -8.02 6.12 -3.45
C ASN A 21 -9.40 5.53 -3.80
N LYS A 22 -9.75 4.36 -3.26
CA LYS A 22 -11.05 3.68 -3.39
C LYS A 22 -11.93 3.90 -2.15
N PHE A 23 -11.57 4.85 -1.28
CA PHE A 23 -12.25 5.14 -0.03
C PHE A 23 -12.35 3.96 0.94
N LYS A 24 -11.43 2.98 0.81
CA LYS A 24 -11.28 1.88 1.78
C LYS A 24 -10.37 2.32 2.91
N VAL A 25 -10.76 1.93 4.12
CA VAL A 25 -9.98 2.20 5.33
C VAL A 25 -9.16 0.97 5.68
N HIS A 26 -7.87 1.19 5.88
CA HIS A 26 -6.86 0.20 6.25
C HIS A 26 -6.28 0.58 7.60
N HIS A 27 -5.87 -0.41 8.40
CA HIS A 27 -5.29 -0.17 9.73
C HIS A 27 -3.98 -0.93 9.83
N TYR A 28 -2.94 -0.21 10.22
CA TYR A 28 -1.57 -0.73 10.34
C TYR A 28 -1.09 -0.57 11.78
N SER A 29 -0.07 -1.34 12.16
CA SER A 29 0.61 -1.14 13.45
C SER A 29 1.23 0.26 13.50
N ASP A 30 1.48 0.79 14.69
CA ASP A 30 2.11 2.11 14.83
C ASP A 30 3.48 2.18 14.13
N GLU A 31 4.24 1.07 14.19
CA GLU A 31 5.54 0.91 13.51
C GLU A 31 5.38 0.91 11.98
N ASP A 32 4.45 0.12 11.44
CA ASP A 32 4.22 0.06 9.99
C ASP A 32 3.61 1.36 9.46
N TYR A 33 2.72 1.99 10.22
CA TYR A 33 2.14 3.28 9.88
C TYR A 33 3.21 4.38 9.85
N LYS A 34 4.20 4.32 10.73
CA LYS A 34 5.37 5.20 10.70
C LYS A 34 6.12 5.08 9.38
N GLU A 35 6.41 3.86 8.93
CA GLU A 35 7.07 3.64 7.66
C GLU A 35 6.24 4.14 6.48
N ILE A 36 4.92 3.94 6.49
CA ILE A 36 4.00 4.46 5.47
C ILE A 36 3.96 6.00 5.46
N PHE A 37 4.02 6.64 6.63
CA PHE A 37 4.02 8.10 6.74
C PHE A 37 5.26 8.73 6.07
N PHE A 38 6.42 8.09 6.24
CA PHE A 38 7.70 8.52 5.67
C PHE A 38 7.98 8.00 4.26
N LEU A 39 7.09 7.18 3.69
CA LEU A 39 7.18 6.70 2.31
C LEU A 39 7.33 7.87 1.33
N GLN A 40 8.22 7.72 0.35
CA GLN A 40 8.42 8.68 -0.74
C GLN A 40 8.02 8.07 -2.09
N SER A 41 7.23 8.79 -2.89
CA SER A 41 6.93 8.40 -4.27
C SER A 41 8.20 8.51 -5.13
N PRO A 42 8.48 7.56 -6.05
CA PRO A 42 7.59 6.52 -6.57
C PRO A 42 7.68 5.16 -5.84
N ASP A 43 8.34 5.09 -4.68
CA ASP A 43 8.56 3.83 -3.99
C ASP A 43 7.24 3.22 -3.46
N SER A 44 7.31 1.91 -3.21
CA SER A 44 6.22 1.14 -2.63
C SER A 44 6.73 0.28 -1.49
N ILE A 45 5.90 0.05 -0.49
CA ILE A 45 6.19 -0.81 0.64
C ILE A 45 5.09 -1.85 0.82
N SER A 46 5.43 -3.04 1.30
CA SER A 46 4.45 -4.08 1.62
C SER A 46 4.33 -4.21 3.13
N LYS A 47 3.15 -3.97 3.69
CA LYS A 47 2.88 -4.04 5.13
C LYS A 47 1.67 -4.90 5.42
N LYS A 48 1.63 -5.48 6.62
CA LYS A 48 0.48 -6.26 7.07
C LYS A 48 -0.61 -5.30 7.55
N CYS A 49 -1.74 -5.29 6.86
CA CYS A 49 -2.92 -4.61 7.35
C CYS A 49 -3.55 -5.43 8.47
N ILE A 50 -3.62 -4.87 9.68
CA ILE A 50 -4.21 -5.50 10.86
C ILE A 50 -5.71 -5.72 10.63
N LYS A 51 -6.40 -4.73 10.07
CA LYS A 51 -7.84 -4.79 9.83
C LYS A 51 -8.24 -5.92 8.88
N HIS A 52 -7.48 -6.12 7.80
CA HIS A 52 -7.78 -7.15 6.79
C HIS A 52 -6.99 -8.45 7.02
N SER A 53 -6.03 -8.46 7.94
CA SER A 53 -5.14 -9.60 8.22
C SER A 53 -4.39 -10.13 6.99
N VAL A 54 -4.13 -9.27 6.01
CA VAL A 54 -3.41 -9.59 4.76
C VAL A 54 -2.22 -8.63 4.57
N VAL A 55 -1.25 -9.06 3.77
CA VAL A 55 -0.16 -8.18 3.32
C VAL A 55 -0.68 -7.35 2.17
N GLU A 56 -0.52 -6.04 2.27
CA GLU A 56 -0.96 -5.08 1.27
C GLU A 56 0.27 -4.31 0.76
N LYS A 57 0.32 -4.06 -0.55
CA LYS A 57 1.30 -3.19 -1.17
C LYS A 57 0.76 -1.76 -1.20
N ILE A 58 1.48 -0.86 -0.55
CA ILE A 58 1.15 0.56 -0.41
C ILE A 58 2.10 1.38 -1.30
N SER A 59 1.51 2.23 -2.12
CA SER A 59 2.20 3.33 -2.79
C SER A 59 1.34 4.59 -2.69
N TYR A 60 1.86 5.74 -3.10
CA TYR A 60 1.04 6.94 -3.21
C TYR A 60 1.46 7.78 -4.40
N LYS A 61 0.55 8.62 -4.87
CA LYS A 61 0.80 9.64 -5.89
C LYS A 61 0.44 11.00 -5.34
N ASN A 62 1.23 12.01 -5.71
CA ASN A 62 0.86 13.40 -5.42
C ASN A 62 -0.09 13.87 -6.53
N LEU A 63 -1.32 14.18 -6.17
CA LEU A 63 -2.30 14.75 -7.08
C LEU A 63 -2.50 16.23 -6.75
N HIS A 64 -2.54 17.05 -7.81
CA HIS A 64 -2.91 18.45 -7.69
C HIS A 64 -4.42 18.57 -7.88
N ARG A 65 -5.17 18.81 -6.80
CA ARG A 65 -6.62 19.03 -6.81
C ARG A 65 -6.93 20.36 -6.14
N ASP A 66 -7.71 21.20 -6.81
CA ASP A 66 -8.18 22.50 -6.29
C ASP A 66 -7.05 23.39 -5.74
N GLY A 67 -5.91 23.45 -6.45
CA GLY A 67 -4.75 24.25 -6.03
C GLY A 67 -3.92 23.64 -4.89
N LYS A 68 -4.26 22.44 -4.42
CA LYS A 68 -3.59 21.75 -3.31
C LYS A 68 -2.93 20.45 -3.77
N ASN A 69 -1.77 20.15 -3.20
CA ASN A 69 -1.12 18.85 -3.38
C ASN A 69 -1.67 17.88 -2.32
N GLN A 70 -2.27 16.78 -2.77
CA GLN A 70 -2.84 15.73 -1.93
C GLN A 70 -2.10 14.41 -2.20
N ARG A 71 -1.73 13.69 -1.14
CA ARG A 71 -1.27 12.30 -1.27
C ARG A 71 -2.49 11.41 -1.46
N ASP A 72 -2.54 10.72 -2.59
CA ASP A 72 -3.56 9.73 -2.89
C ASP A 72 -2.92 8.35 -2.79
N TYR A 73 -3.30 7.56 -1.78
CA TYR A 73 -2.72 6.25 -1.50
C TYR A 73 -3.35 5.19 -2.40
N GLU A 74 -2.52 4.34 -2.98
CA GLU A 74 -2.95 3.20 -3.80
C GLU A 74 -2.56 1.92 -3.07
N ILE A 75 -3.57 1.12 -2.71
CA ILE A 75 -3.41 -0.12 -1.96
C ILE A 75 -3.84 -1.29 -2.84
N SER A 76 -2.97 -2.29 -2.94
CA SER A 76 -3.13 -3.44 -3.82
C SER A 76 -2.63 -4.73 -3.16
N ASP A 77 -3.07 -5.86 -3.69
CA ASP A 77 -2.50 -7.15 -3.32
C ASP A 77 -1.06 -7.23 -3.90
N PRO A 78 -0.02 -7.49 -3.07
CA PRO A 78 1.34 -7.68 -3.56
C PRO A 78 1.49 -8.87 -4.50
N TYR A 79 0.58 -9.85 -4.41
CA TYR A 79 0.55 -11.08 -5.21
C TYR A 79 -0.78 -11.16 -5.97
N PRO A 80 -0.95 -10.42 -7.09
CA PRO A 80 -2.14 -10.56 -7.90
C PRO A 80 -2.31 -12.02 -8.33
N ILE A 81 -3.49 -12.59 -8.10
CA ILE A 81 -3.84 -13.94 -8.56
C ILE A 81 -3.57 -13.99 -10.07
N GLN A 82 -2.64 -14.85 -10.48
CA GLN A 82 -2.38 -15.09 -11.90
C GLN A 82 -3.47 -16.03 -12.40
N ASP A 83 -4.56 -15.49 -12.96
CA ASP A 83 -5.63 -16.27 -13.58
C ASP A 83 -5.19 -17.01 -14.87
N LYS A 84 -3.92 -16.87 -15.28
CA LYS A 84 -3.39 -17.60 -16.43
C LYS A 84 -3.01 -19.01 -15.97
N PRO A 85 -3.58 -20.06 -16.58
CA PRO A 85 -3.05 -21.40 -16.44
C PRO A 85 -1.55 -21.34 -16.77
N GLN A 86 -0.72 -21.88 -15.89
CA GLN A 86 0.69 -22.08 -16.18
C GLN A 86 0.76 -22.97 -17.43
N GLU A 87 1.15 -22.40 -18.58
CA GLU A 87 1.38 -23.20 -19.78
C GLU A 87 2.50 -24.19 -19.47
N ASP A 88 2.12 -25.46 -19.37
CA ASP A 88 3.06 -26.56 -19.22
C ASP A 88 3.86 -26.70 -20.52
N THR A 89 5.02 -26.05 -20.55
CA THR A 89 5.97 -26.12 -21.66
C THR A 89 6.62 -27.51 -21.79
N PHE A 90 6.39 -28.44 -20.86
CA PHE A 90 6.97 -29.77 -20.89
C PHE A 90 6.23 -30.71 -21.86
N ASN A 91 4.96 -30.47 -22.14
CA ASN A 91 4.13 -31.34 -22.98
C ASN A 91 4.10 -30.94 -24.47
N SER A 92 4.59 -29.75 -24.85
CA SER A 92 4.62 -29.32 -26.26
C SER A 92 5.72 -29.98 -27.10
N GLN A 93 6.68 -30.65 -26.46
CA GLN A 93 7.80 -31.33 -27.15
C GLN A 93 7.54 -32.80 -27.48
N ARG A 94 6.36 -33.35 -27.12
CA ARG A 94 6.06 -34.79 -27.28
C ARG A 94 5.17 -35.14 -28.48
N SER A 95 4.74 -34.16 -29.26
CA SER A 95 3.85 -34.36 -30.39
C SER A 95 4.65 -34.22 -31.70
N TYR A 96 5.16 -35.35 -32.19
CA TYR A 96 5.59 -35.55 -33.58
C TYR A 96 4.58 -36.46 -34.28
#